data_AF-A7S602-F1
#
_entry.id   AF-A7S602-F1
#
_cell.length_a   1.000
_cell.length_b   1.000
_cell.length_c   1.000
_cell.angle_alpha   90.00
_cell.angle_beta   90.00
_cell.angle_gamma   90.00
#
_symmetry.space_group_name_H-M   'P 1'
#
loop_
_entity.id
_entity.type
_entity.pdbx_description
1 polymer ?
#
loop_
_entity_poly.entity_id
_entity_poly.type
_entity_poly.pdbx_seq_one_letter_code
_entity_poly.pdbx_strand_id
1 'polypeptide(L)'
;MITIADDVIIAVFRFLDMRNLLSASLVCRRWYRLTQDSSLWTDLDLAQYSTKLQPAAIHRLLSQSFAPLGRRLSLATCAVNSETLVCVRQRCHSLHILNLN
;
A
#
# COMPACT_ATOMS: atom_id res chain seq x y z
N MET A 1 14.59 4.43 29.07
CA MET A 1 13.34 4.27 28.30
C MET A 1 13.58 3.20 27.24
N ILE A 2 12.79 2.13 27.22
CA ILE A 2 12.96 1.06 26.21
C ILE A 2 12.24 1.52 24.94
N THR A 3 13.00 1.81 23.89
CA THR A 3 12.45 2.07 22.56
C THR A 3 12.44 0.75 21.79
N ILE A 4 11.25 0.24 21.48
CA ILE A 4 11.08 -0.90 20.56
C ILE A 4 11.73 -0.54 19.22
N ALA A 5 12.43 -1.46 18.58
CA ALA A 5 13.04 -1.23 17.26
C ALA A 5 11.98 -1.20 16.13
N ASP A 6 12.26 -0.51 15.03
CA ASP A 6 11.30 -0.29 13.94
C ASP A 6 10.90 -1.59 13.24
N ASP A 7 11.86 -2.50 13.04
CA ASP A 7 11.68 -3.84 12.47
C ASP A 7 10.72 -4.70 13.31
N VAL A 8 10.75 -4.58 14.64
CA VAL A 8 9.82 -5.27 15.53
C VAL A 8 8.40 -4.74 15.36
N ILE A 9 8.22 -3.42 15.22
CA ILE A 9 6.90 -2.83 14.98
C ILE A 9 6.37 -3.24 13.60
N ILE A 10 7.22 -3.22 12.57
CA ILE A 10 6.86 -3.70 11.23
C ILE A 10 6.46 -5.18 11.29
N ALA A 11 7.17 -6.01 12.04
CA ALA A 11 6.81 -7.42 12.23
C ALA A 11 5.42 -7.58 12.87
N VAL A 12 5.03 -6.71 13.81
CA VAL A 12 3.67 -6.69 14.37
C VAL A 12 2.66 -6.24 13.32
N PHE A 13 2.98 -5.21 12.53
CA PHE A 13 2.09 -4.68 11.49
C PHE A 13 1.80 -5.67 10.37
N ARG A 14 2.66 -6.67 10.12
CA ARG A 14 2.41 -7.74 9.14
C ARG A 14 1.15 -8.57 9.43
N PHE A 15 0.65 -8.55 10.66
CA PHE A 15 -0.60 -9.24 11.03
C PHE A 15 -1.84 -8.38 10.82
N LEU A 16 -1.68 -7.11 10.44
CA LEU A 16 -2.79 -6.20 10.18
C LEU A 16 -3.20 -6.28 8.71
N ASP A 17 -4.52 -6.26 8.48
CA ASP A 17 -5.04 -6.02 7.15
C ASP A 17 -4.82 -4.56 6.71
N MET A 18 -5.09 -4.28 5.44
CA MET A 18 -4.94 -2.94 4.88
C MET A 18 -5.66 -1.86 5.70
N ARG A 19 -6.90 -2.14 6.14
CA ARG A 19 -7.72 -1.16 6.86
C ARG A 19 -7.11 -0.84 8.24
N ASN A 20 -6.62 -1.85 8.93
CA ASN A 20 -5.97 -1.67 10.23
C ASN A 20 -4.58 -1.02 10.08
N LEU A 21 -3.84 -1.30 9.00
CA LEU A 21 -2.60 -0.57 8.68
C LEU A 21 -2.85 0.93 8.46
N LEU A 22 -3.89 1.27 7.69
CA LEU A 22 -4.28 2.67 7.50
C LEU A 22 -4.68 3.33 8.82
N SER A 23 -5.39 2.62 9.69
CA SER A 23 -5.76 3.13 11.02
C SER A 23 -4.53 3.33 11.91
N ALA A 24 -3.58 2.37 11.89
CA ALA A 24 -2.31 2.46 12.61
C ALA A 24 -1.47 3.66 12.14
N SER A 25 -1.54 4.02 10.86
CA SER A 25 -0.81 5.17 10.31
C SER A 25 -1.19 6.51 10.96
N LEU A 26 -2.39 6.59 11.57
CA LEU A 26 -2.91 7.81 12.20
C LEU A 26 -2.51 7.96 13.68
N VAL A 27 -1.91 6.93 14.30
CA VAL A 27 -1.61 6.91 15.74
C VAL A 27 -0.52 7.91 16.11
N CYS A 28 0.60 7.92 15.38
CA CYS A 28 1.69 8.86 15.60
C CYS A 28 2.58 8.97 14.34
N ARG A 29 3.45 10.00 14.30
CA ARG A 29 4.37 10.22 13.17
C ARG A 29 5.29 9.04 12.88
N ARG A 30 5.71 8.30 13.92
CA ARG A 30 6.55 7.11 13.75
C ARG A 30 5.78 5.99 13.07
N TRP A 31 4.56 5.70 13.53
CA TRP A 31 3.70 4.68 12.94
C TRP A 31 3.26 5.05 11.52
N TYR A 32 2.99 6.33 11.27
CA TYR A 32 2.75 6.83 9.91
C TYR A 32 3.88 6.44 8.95
N ARG A 33 5.15 6.63 9.36
CA ARG A 33 6.31 6.26 8.54
C ARG A 33 6.45 4.75 8.39
N LEU A 34 6.32 3.99 9.48
CA LEU A 34 6.50 2.53 9.47
C LEU A 34 5.42 1.80 8.68
N THR A 35 4.19 2.31 8.70
CA THR A 35 3.09 1.76 7.88
C THR A 35 3.30 2.00 6.39
N GLN A 36 4.24 2.85 5.97
CA GLN A 36 4.60 2.96 4.55
C GLN A 36 5.58 1.88 4.08
N ASP A 37 6.09 1.02 4.98
CA ASP A 37 7.04 -0.02 4.60
C ASP A 37 6.43 -0.98 3.57
N SER A 38 7.06 -1.07 2.40
CA SER A 38 6.52 -1.84 1.28
C SER A 38 6.37 -3.33 1.52
N SER A 39 7.06 -3.90 2.51
CA SER A 39 6.88 -5.29 2.91
C SER A 39 5.52 -5.57 3.57
N LEU A 40 4.79 -4.52 3.97
CA LEU A 40 3.43 -4.60 4.52
C LEU A 40 2.35 -4.57 3.44
N TRP A 41 2.70 -4.19 2.20
CA TRP A 41 1.77 -3.95 1.10
C TRP A 41 2.00 -4.93 -0.05
N THR A 42 2.34 -6.19 0.23
CA THR A 42 2.63 -7.18 -0.83
C THR A 42 1.40 -7.52 -1.68
N ASP A 43 0.22 -7.50 -1.06
CA ASP A 43 -1.05 -7.88 -1.65
C ASP A 43 -2.07 -6.78 -1.38
N LEU A 44 -2.52 -6.11 -2.44
CA LEU A 44 -3.37 -4.94 -2.35
C LEU A 44 -4.60 -5.12 -3.24
N ASP A 45 -5.78 -5.16 -2.62
CA ASP A 45 -7.07 -5.16 -3.32
C ASP A 45 -7.88 -3.92 -2.96
N LEU A 46 -8.07 -3.05 -3.95
CA LEU A 46 -8.78 -1.79 -3.82
C LEU A 46 -10.22 -1.86 -4.33
N ALA A 47 -10.68 -3.02 -4.83
CA ALA A 47 -12.00 -3.15 -5.45
C ALA A 47 -13.14 -2.72 -4.52
N GLN A 48 -13.09 -3.13 -3.25
CA GLN A 48 -14.09 -2.76 -2.24
C GLN A 48 -14.11 -1.26 -1.89
N TYR A 49 -13.10 -0.49 -2.31
CA TYR A 49 -12.96 0.95 -2.04
C TYR A 49 -13.03 1.81 -3.30
N SER A 50 -13.29 1.21 -4.47
CA SER A 50 -13.22 1.88 -5.78
C SER A 50 -14.07 3.13 -5.90
N THR A 51 -15.26 3.14 -5.29
CA THR A 51 -16.19 4.29 -5.31
C THR A 51 -15.76 5.45 -4.43
N LYS A 52 -14.87 5.20 -3.46
CA LYS A 52 -14.41 6.20 -2.47
C LYS A 52 -13.01 6.72 -2.78
N LEU A 53 -12.24 5.98 -3.57
CA LEU A 53 -10.84 6.30 -3.84
C LEU A 53 -10.72 7.21 -5.05
N GLN A 54 -10.09 8.37 -4.84
CA GLN A 54 -9.68 9.23 -5.93
C GLN A 54 -8.44 8.64 -6.63
N PRO A 55 -8.29 8.81 -7.97
CA PRO A 55 -7.14 8.31 -8.71
C PRO A 55 -5.79 8.78 -8.13
N ALA A 56 -5.72 10.04 -7.67
CA ALA A 56 -4.52 10.58 -7.03
C ALA A 56 -4.16 9.89 -5.72
N ALA A 57 -5.16 9.45 -4.94
CA ALA A 57 -4.94 8.68 -3.71
C ALA A 57 -4.40 7.28 -4.02
N ILE A 58 -4.90 6.64 -5.07
CA ILE A 58 -4.40 5.35 -5.57
C ILE A 58 -2.94 5.50 -6.00
N HIS A 59 -2.64 6.48 -6.86
CA HIS A 59 -1.27 6.77 -7.29
C HIS A 59 -0.33 7.00 -6.10
N ARG A 60 -0.76 7.80 -5.11
CA ARG A 60 0.01 8.04 -3.89
C ARG A 60 0.26 6.76 -3.09
N LEU A 61 -0.76 5.94 -2.87
CA LEU A 61 -0.62 4.67 -2.15
C LEU A 61 0.37 3.73 -2.87
N LEU A 62 0.25 3.63 -4.19
CA LEU A 62 1.13 2.78 -4.99
C LEU A 62 2.58 3.27 -4.97
N SER A 63 2.77 4.57 -5.04
CA SER A 63 4.09 5.21 -5.09
C SER A 63 4.78 5.30 -3.73
N GLN A 64 4.04 5.40 -2.63
CA GLN A 64 4.60 5.56 -1.29
C GLN A 64 4.79 4.24 -0.55
N SER A 65 3.84 3.32 -0.70
CA SER A 65 3.77 2.13 0.16
C SER A 65 3.85 0.84 -0.64
N PHE A 66 3.13 0.69 -1.75
CA PHE A 66 3.10 -0.58 -2.48
C PHE A 66 4.41 -0.90 -3.23
N ALA A 67 4.94 0.07 -3.99
CA ALA A 67 6.19 -0.11 -4.71
C ALA A 67 7.42 -0.03 -3.77
N PRO A 68 8.50 -0.78 -4.03
CA PRO A 68 8.75 -1.67 -5.18
C PRO A 68 8.44 -3.15 -4.92
N LEU A 69 8.06 -3.52 -3.70
CA LEU A 69 7.92 -4.93 -3.27
C LEU A 69 6.54 -5.51 -3.48
N GLY A 70 5.53 -4.69 -3.78
CA GLY A 70 4.17 -5.11 -4.08
C GLY A 70 4.12 -6.19 -5.18
N ARG A 71 3.39 -7.27 -4.91
CA ARG A 71 3.34 -8.49 -5.75
C ARG A 71 1.99 -8.69 -6.41
N ARG A 72 0.91 -8.40 -5.70
CA ARG A 72 -0.46 -8.56 -6.22
C ARG A 72 -1.21 -7.25 -6.06
N LEU A 73 -1.71 -6.72 -7.17
CA LEU A 73 -2.47 -5.49 -7.20
C LEU A 73 -3.79 -5.73 -7.93
N SER A 74 -4.91 -5.48 -7.25
CA SER A 74 -6.24 -5.44 -7.85
C SER A 74 -6.76 -4.01 -7.81
N LEU A 75 -6.97 -3.45 -9.02
CA LEU A 75 -7.61 -2.16 -9.28
C LEU A 75 -8.96 -2.37 -9.97
N ALA A 76 -9.54 -3.56 -9.84
CA ALA A 76 -10.85 -3.89 -10.39
C ALA A 76 -11.87 -2.81 -10.00
N THR A 77 -12.64 -2.33 -10.96
CA THR A 77 -13.65 -1.27 -10.78
C THR A 77 -13.12 0.11 -10.34
N CYS A 78 -11.82 0.29 -10.10
CA CYS A 78 -11.24 1.58 -9.73
C CYS A 78 -11.10 2.50 -10.96
N ALA A 79 -11.40 3.78 -10.77
CA ALA A 79 -11.03 4.80 -11.74
C ALA A 79 -9.51 5.01 -11.72
N VAL A 80 -8.80 4.45 -12.69
CA VAL A 80 -7.35 4.58 -12.85
C VAL A 80 -6.99 5.45 -14.06
N ASN A 81 -5.99 6.31 -13.90
CA ASN A 81 -5.47 7.16 -14.96
C ASN A 81 -4.15 6.58 -15.54
N SER A 82 -3.70 7.15 -16.66
CA SER A 82 -2.45 6.74 -17.33
C SER A 82 -1.22 6.86 -16.43
N GLU A 83 -1.16 7.91 -15.62
CA GLU A 83 -0.06 8.13 -14.66
C GLU A 83 0.07 6.99 -13.65
N THR A 84 -1.06 6.48 -13.15
CA THR A 84 -1.08 5.34 -12.22
C THR A 84 -0.50 4.08 -12.88
N LEU A 85 -0.87 3.81 -14.12
CA LEU A 85 -0.35 2.66 -14.88
C LEU A 85 1.14 2.81 -15.20
N VAL A 86 1.60 4.02 -15.51
CA VAL A 86 3.03 4.32 -15.71
C VAL A 86 3.80 4.09 -14.41
N CYS A 87 3.29 4.53 -13.27
CA CYS A 87 3.89 4.27 -11.95
C CYS A 87 3.99 2.77 -11.66
N VAL A 88 2.92 2.01 -11.90
CA VAL A 88 2.94 0.54 -11.74
C VAL A 88 4.04 -0.08 -12.59
N ARG A 89 4.10 0.27 -13.88
CA ARG A 89 5.11 -0.24 -14.81
C ARG A 89 6.54 0.11 -14.42
N GLN A 90 6.78 1.32 -13.93
CA GLN A 90 8.13 1.82 -13.65
C GLN A 90 8.66 1.46 -12.26
N ARG A 91 7.77 1.20 -11.29
CA ARG A 91 8.17 1.05 -9.88
C ARG A 91 7.87 -0.31 -9.29
N CYS A 92 6.85 -1.01 -9.78
CA CYS A 92 6.43 -2.31 -9.25
C CYS A 92 7.15 -3.46 -9.99
N HIS A 93 8.48 -3.50 -9.88
CA HIS A 93 9.31 -4.52 -10.54
C HIS A 93 9.04 -5.94 -10.01
N SER A 94 8.48 -6.06 -8.81
CA SER A 94 8.13 -7.35 -8.18
C SER A 94 6.68 -7.77 -8.42
N LEU A 95 5.94 -7.07 -9.30
CA LEU A 95 4.53 -7.34 -9.55
C LEU A 95 4.35 -8.65 -10.33
N HIS A 96 3.64 -9.59 -9.74
CA HIS A 96 3.30 -10.88 -10.34
C HIS A 96 1.86 -10.92 -10.84
N ILE A 97 0.95 -10.20 -10.16
CA ILE A 97 -0.48 -10.21 -10.49
C ILE A 97 -0.98 -8.77 -10.54
N LEU A 98 -1.58 -8.41 -11.67
CA LEU A 98 -2.31 -7.18 -11.85
C LEU A 98 -3.73 -7.52 -12.33
N ASN A 99 -4.75 -7.14 -11.56
CA ASN A 99 -6.15 -7.24 -11.98
C ASN A 99 -6.72 -5.85 -12.28
N LEU A 100 -7.27 -5.68 -13.48
CA LEU A 100 -7.94 -4.46 -13.96
C LEU A 100 -9.41 -4.70 -14.35
N ASN A 101 -9.88 -5.95 -14.35
CA ASN A 101 -11.23 -6.35 -14.78
C ASN A 101 -12.24 -6.27 -13.63
#